data_AF-A0A931E3J1-F1
#
_entry.id   AF-A0A931E3J1-F1
#
_cell.length_a   1.000
_cell.length_b   1.000
_cell.length_c   1.000
_cell.angle_alpha   90.00
_cell.angle_beta   90.00
_cell.angle_gamma   90.00
#
_symmetry.space_group_name_H-M   'P 1'
#
loop_
_entity.id
_entity.type
_entity.pdbx_description
1 polymer ?
#
loop_
_entity_poly.entity_id
_entity_poly.type
_entity_poly.pdbx_seq_one_letter_code
_entity_poly.pdbx_strand_id
1 'polypeptide(L)'
;MNFPAYRIKIRRITICSTLLVAGIALATTAFKKEEQHTGVNNAASMSEADIKASQEAFMKVYKVFMSPRCMNCHPAGDVPLNGDDNHLHPQGIKRGKDGKGLYALKCTNCHQVENTPGLNMPPGAEEWHLPPADMKMVFEGKTPYELAKQMKDPKQNGGKSLQDLIEHMKTDLVKWGWEPGDGRTTPPMSYTEFYDTFKEWIDTGAALPDKNAR
;
A
#
# COMPACT_ATOMS: atom_id res chain seq x y z
N MET A 1 -59.50 38.08 -1.05
CA MET A 1 -60.96 37.79 -0.98
C MET A 1 -61.13 36.41 -0.40
N ASN A 2 -61.75 36.31 0.77
CA ASN A 2 -62.07 35.06 1.48
C ASN A 2 -63.31 34.41 0.84
N PHE A 3 -63.27 33.10 0.58
CA PHE A 3 -64.47 32.26 0.48
C PHE A 3 -64.21 30.89 1.13
N PRO A 4 -65.25 30.27 1.74
CA PRO A 4 -65.10 29.47 2.94
C PRO A 4 -64.92 27.97 2.70
N ALA A 5 -64.46 27.30 3.75
CA ALA A 5 -64.38 25.85 3.89
C ALA A 5 -65.77 25.19 3.83
N TYR A 6 -65.88 24.11 3.05
CA TYR A 6 -67.00 23.18 3.12
C TYR A 6 -66.53 21.83 3.66
N ARG A 7 -66.91 21.53 4.90
CA ARG A 7 -66.71 20.23 5.57
C ARG A 7 -67.79 19.26 5.09
N ILE A 8 -67.40 18.16 4.43
CA ILE A 8 -68.29 17.03 4.19
C ILE A 8 -68.03 15.97 5.27
N LYS A 9 -69.08 15.68 6.04
CA LYS A 9 -69.12 14.66 7.09
C LYS A 9 -69.10 13.25 6.48
N ILE A 10 -68.22 12.41 7.02
CA ILE A 10 -68.12 10.97 6.77
C ILE A 10 -69.41 10.28 7.25
N ARG A 11 -70.03 9.46 6.40
CA ARG A 11 -71.00 8.43 6.82
C ARG A 11 -70.40 7.06 6.53
N ARG A 12 -70.16 6.31 7.62
CA ARG A 12 -69.79 4.89 7.59
C ARG A 12 -70.93 4.11 6.93
N ILE A 13 -70.63 3.44 5.83
CA ILE A 13 -71.49 2.38 5.28
C ILE A 13 -70.67 1.10 5.36
N THR A 14 -70.88 0.36 6.43
CA THR A 14 -70.45 -1.03 6.55
C THR A 14 -71.53 -1.87 5.89
N ILE A 15 -71.22 -2.52 4.76
CA ILE A 15 -72.03 -3.64 4.25
C ILE A 15 -71.06 -4.77 3.90
N CYS A 16 -70.98 -5.73 4.82
CA CYS A 16 -70.55 -7.10 4.54
C CYS A 16 -71.58 -7.73 3.61
N SER A 17 -71.17 -8.10 2.39
CA SER A 17 -71.89 -9.06 1.58
C SER A 17 -70.91 -10.10 1.06
N THR A 18 -71.16 -11.30 1.55
CA THR A 18 -70.52 -12.59 1.35
C THR A 18 -70.54 -13.06 -0.11
N LEU A 19 -69.53 -13.89 -0.45
CA LEU A 19 -69.52 -14.91 -1.52
C LEU A 19 -69.25 -14.44 -2.96
N LEU A 20 -67.97 -14.36 -3.32
CA LEU A 20 -67.51 -14.85 -4.62
C LEU A 20 -66.31 -15.78 -4.41
N VAL A 21 -66.59 -17.06 -4.20
CA VAL A 21 -65.62 -18.15 -4.28
C VAL A 21 -65.47 -18.49 -5.76
N ALA A 22 -64.24 -18.41 -6.29
CA ALA A 22 -63.61 -19.45 -7.12
C ALA A 22 -62.51 -18.84 -7.98
N GLY A 23 -61.28 -19.36 -7.84
CA GLY A 23 -60.33 -19.35 -8.95
C GLY A 23 -59.02 -18.60 -8.77
N ILE A 24 -58.35 -18.71 -7.62
CA ILE A 24 -56.87 -18.62 -7.61
C ILE A 24 -56.34 -19.74 -6.71
N ALA A 25 -56.42 -20.96 -7.22
CA ALA A 25 -55.57 -22.06 -6.78
C ALA A 25 -54.24 -21.94 -7.54
N LEU A 26 -53.27 -21.24 -6.95
CA LEU A 26 -51.87 -21.29 -7.37
C LEU A 26 -51.02 -21.52 -6.12
N ALA A 27 -50.76 -22.81 -5.90
CA ALA A 27 -49.70 -23.43 -5.12
C ALA A 27 -48.71 -22.46 -4.44
N THR A 28 -48.93 -22.19 -3.15
CA THR A 28 -47.85 -21.81 -2.24
C THR A 28 -47.17 -23.09 -1.75
N THR A 29 -46.36 -23.71 -2.62
CA THR A 29 -45.37 -24.67 -2.15
C THR A 29 -44.35 -23.92 -1.30
N ALA A 30 -44.16 -24.42 -0.09
CA ALA A 30 -43.18 -23.93 0.86
C ALA A 30 -41.78 -23.94 0.23
N PHE A 31 -41.30 -22.79 -0.23
CA PHE A 31 -39.88 -22.54 -0.34
C PHE A 31 -39.36 -22.27 1.07
N LYS A 32 -39.16 -23.35 1.82
CA LYS A 32 -38.26 -23.37 2.96
C LYS A 32 -36.86 -23.20 2.35
N LYS A 33 -36.37 -21.96 2.35
CA LYS A 33 -34.97 -21.66 2.01
C LYS A 33 -34.13 -22.38 3.06
N GLU A 34 -33.64 -23.56 2.72
CA GLU A 34 -32.48 -24.14 3.40
C GLU A 34 -31.36 -23.12 3.23
N GLU A 35 -31.04 -22.41 4.31
CA GLU A 35 -29.74 -21.77 4.45
C GLU A 35 -28.72 -22.90 4.48
N GLN A 36 -28.32 -23.32 3.28
CA GLN A 36 -27.08 -24.01 3.07
C GLN A 36 -26.00 -23.01 3.50
N HIS A 37 -25.58 -23.13 4.75
CA HIS A 37 -24.31 -22.59 5.23
C HIS A 37 -23.20 -23.28 4.44
N THR A 38 -23.02 -22.90 3.17
CA THR A 38 -21.75 -23.03 2.47
C THR A 38 -20.82 -21.94 2.99
N GLY A 39 -20.61 -21.95 4.31
CA GLY A 39 -19.51 -21.27 4.96
C GLY A 39 -18.25 -22.08 4.73
N VAL A 40 -17.82 -22.17 3.48
CA VAL A 40 -16.42 -22.43 3.16
C VAL A 40 -15.88 -21.13 2.59
N ASN A 41 -15.72 -20.16 3.49
CA ASN A 41 -14.70 -19.15 3.32
C ASN A 41 -13.36 -19.89 3.41
N ASN A 42 -12.94 -20.56 2.33
CA ASN A 42 -11.55 -20.98 2.16
C ASN A 42 -10.70 -19.74 1.83
N ALA A 43 -10.66 -18.78 2.76
CA ALA A 43 -9.39 -18.15 3.03
C ALA A 43 -8.66 -19.20 3.87
N ALA A 44 -7.81 -20.01 3.24
CA ALA A 44 -6.99 -20.97 3.97
C ALA A 44 -6.31 -20.22 5.12
N SER A 45 -6.64 -20.59 6.36
CA SER A 45 -5.90 -20.10 7.50
C SER A 45 -4.46 -20.50 7.28
N MET A 46 -3.57 -19.51 7.20
CA MET A 46 -2.14 -19.75 7.03
C MET A 46 -1.62 -20.68 8.11
N SER A 47 -0.74 -21.62 7.74
CA SER A 47 -0.12 -22.50 8.74
C SER A 47 0.89 -21.72 9.58
N GLU A 48 1.21 -22.22 10.77
CA GLU A 48 2.29 -21.66 11.60
C GLU A 48 3.64 -21.65 10.86
N ALA A 49 3.88 -22.66 10.01
CA ALA A 49 5.06 -22.73 9.17
C ALA A 49 5.08 -21.60 8.14
N ASP A 50 3.96 -21.30 7.48
CA ASP A 50 3.87 -20.21 6.51
C ASP A 50 4.04 -18.84 7.19
N ILE A 51 3.49 -18.66 8.39
CA ILE A 51 3.69 -17.43 9.18
C ILE A 51 5.16 -17.24 9.50
N LYS A 52 5.85 -18.30 9.95
CA LYS A 52 7.28 -18.25 10.27
C LYS A 52 8.12 -17.96 9.03
N ALA A 53 7.84 -18.62 7.90
CA ALA A 53 8.50 -18.35 6.63
C ALA A 53 8.32 -16.89 6.19
N SER A 54 7.09 -16.36 6.29
CA SER A 54 6.78 -14.96 6.00
C SER A 54 7.59 -13.99 6.86
N GLN A 55 7.67 -14.23 8.18
CA GLN A 55 8.46 -13.41 9.09
C GLN A 55 9.96 -13.45 8.74
N GLU A 56 10.49 -14.64 8.46
CA GLU A 56 11.89 -14.81 8.05
C GLU A 56 12.19 -14.13 6.72
N ALA A 57 11.28 -14.21 5.75
CA ALA A 57 11.38 -13.50 4.47
C ALA A 57 11.45 -11.99 4.70
N PHE A 58 10.58 -11.43 5.55
CA PHE A 58 10.64 -10.00 5.89
C PHE A 58 11.98 -9.61 6.53
N MET A 59 12.50 -10.43 7.46
CA MET A 59 13.78 -10.15 8.11
C MET A 59 14.96 -10.12 7.13
N LYS A 60 14.91 -10.91 6.06
CA LYS A 60 15.91 -10.87 4.98
C LYS A 60 15.82 -9.56 4.20
N VAL A 61 14.65 -9.21 3.69
CA VAL A 61 14.46 -7.97 2.89
C VAL A 61 14.63 -6.70 3.71
N TYR A 62 14.37 -6.76 5.02
CA TYR A 62 14.64 -5.65 5.94
C TYR A 62 16.09 -5.17 5.85
N LYS A 63 17.06 -6.08 5.70
CA LYS A 63 18.48 -5.71 5.53
C LYS A 63 18.72 -4.90 4.25
N VAL A 64 17.95 -5.16 3.19
CA VAL A 64 17.98 -4.37 1.95
C VAL A 64 17.35 -3.00 2.19
N PHE A 65 16.19 -2.93 2.84
CA PHE A 65 15.53 -1.66 3.14
C PHE A 65 16.37 -0.75 4.03
N MET A 66 17.18 -1.31 4.92
CA MET A 66 18.13 -0.56 5.76
C MET A 66 19.46 -0.24 5.07
N SER A 67 19.66 -0.69 3.82
CA SER A 67 20.83 -0.29 3.06
C SER A 67 20.74 1.19 2.65
N PRO A 68 21.89 1.87 2.42
CA PRO A 68 21.89 3.24 1.96
C PRO A 68 21.13 3.46 0.65
N ARG A 69 20.99 2.43 -0.19
CA ARG A 69 20.27 2.54 -1.47
C ARG A 69 18.77 2.75 -1.29
N CYS A 70 18.20 2.20 -0.22
CA CYS A 70 16.80 2.40 0.12
C CYS A 70 16.61 3.56 1.10
N MET A 71 17.43 3.63 2.16
CA MET A 71 17.26 4.66 3.20
C MET A 71 17.50 6.08 2.69
N ASN A 72 18.40 6.28 1.72
CA ASN A 72 18.63 7.61 1.13
C ASN A 72 17.36 8.20 0.50
N CYS A 73 16.48 7.34 -0.01
CA CYS A 73 15.19 7.71 -0.60
C CYS A 73 14.05 7.75 0.44
N HIS A 74 14.21 7.07 1.56
CA HIS A 74 13.21 6.91 2.62
C HIS A 74 13.65 7.47 3.99
N PRO A 75 14.19 8.70 4.08
CA PRO A 75 14.57 9.30 5.35
C PRO A 75 13.37 9.66 6.21
N ALA A 76 13.60 9.85 7.51
CA ALA A 76 12.62 10.39 8.44
C ALA A 76 12.29 11.87 8.15
N GLY A 77 13.28 12.62 7.65
CA GLY A 77 13.16 14.02 7.27
C GLY A 77 12.69 14.27 5.84
N ASP A 78 12.62 15.56 5.48
CA ASP A 78 12.29 16.00 4.12
C ASP A 78 13.50 16.07 3.17
N VAL A 79 14.71 16.13 3.73
CA VAL A 79 15.97 16.15 2.97
C VAL A 79 16.38 14.70 2.70
N PRO A 80 16.66 14.30 1.44
CA PRO A 80 17.19 12.97 1.14
C PRO A 80 18.54 12.75 1.83
N LEU A 81 18.92 11.49 2.03
CA LEU A 81 20.28 11.16 2.46
C LEU A 81 21.15 10.88 1.23
N ASN A 82 22.46 10.92 1.41
CA ASN A 82 23.46 10.73 0.37
C ASN A 82 24.62 9.88 0.91
N GLY A 83 25.37 9.28 -0.01
CA GLY A 83 26.48 8.40 0.33
C GLY A 83 26.05 7.08 0.96
N ASP A 84 27.04 6.31 1.38
CA ASP A 84 26.86 5.04 2.11
C ASP A 84 26.82 5.25 3.63
N ASP A 85 27.20 6.43 4.09
CA ASP A 85 27.11 6.91 5.47
C ASP A 85 25.77 7.59 5.79
N ASN A 86 24.87 7.71 4.82
CA ASN A 86 23.53 8.29 4.96
C ASN A 86 23.54 9.74 5.51
N HIS A 87 24.54 10.55 5.16
CA HIS A 87 24.54 11.96 5.52
C HIS A 87 23.47 12.74 4.74
N LEU A 88 23.07 13.92 5.21
CA LEU A 88 22.10 14.75 4.49
C LEU A 88 22.62 15.15 3.10
N HIS A 89 21.76 15.09 2.09
CA HIS A 89 22.09 15.51 0.73
C HIS A 89 22.65 16.95 0.72
N PRO A 90 23.90 17.18 0.27
CA PRO A 90 24.65 18.40 0.60
C PRO A 90 24.08 19.67 -0.03
N GLN A 91 23.32 19.54 -1.11
CA GLN A 91 22.64 20.65 -1.79
C GLN A 91 21.39 21.15 -1.03
N GLY A 92 21.00 20.53 0.09
CA GLY A 92 19.89 20.98 0.93
C GLY A 92 18.51 20.90 0.27
N ILE A 93 18.37 20.07 -0.76
CA ILE A 93 17.10 19.84 -1.48
C ILE A 93 16.10 19.16 -0.53
N LYS A 94 14.80 19.43 -0.73
CA LYS A 94 13.71 18.79 0.04
C LYS A 94 12.70 18.16 -0.91
N ARG A 95 12.14 16.99 -0.55
CA ARG A 95 11.22 16.19 -1.38
C ARG A 95 10.05 16.96 -2.01
N GLY A 96 9.45 17.92 -1.29
CA GLY A 96 8.26 18.64 -1.80
C GLY A 96 7.00 17.74 -1.88
N LYS A 97 5.88 18.32 -2.29
CA LYS A 97 4.56 17.63 -2.33
C LYS A 97 4.48 16.52 -3.38
N ASP A 98 5.29 16.58 -4.41
CA ASP A 98 5.36 15.60 -5.50
C ASP A 98 6.57 14.67 -5.37
N GLY A 99 7.41 14.85 -4.34
CA GLY A 99 8.66 14.10 -4.19
C GLY A 99 9.78 14.55 -5.14
N LYS A 100 9.56 15.57 -5.98
CA LYS A 100 10.46 15.98 -7.08
C LYS A 100 11.25 17.26 -6.78
N GLY A 101 11.27 17.71 -5.52
CA GLY A 101 11.96 18.92 -5.11
C GLY A 101 11.02 20.08 -4.79
N LEU A 102 11.56 21.11 -4.11
CA LEU A 102 10.79 22.25 -3.61
C LEU A 102 11.11 23.53 -4.39
N TYR A 103 10.08 24.26 -4.82
CA TYR A 103 10.21 25.49 -5.61
C TYR A 103 11.09 25.29 -6.86
N ALA A 104 12.15 26.09 -7.02
CA ALA A 104 13.11 26.01 -8.12
C ALA A 104 14.18 24.92 -7.93
N LEU A 105 14.29 24.33 -6.73
CA LEU A 105 15.25 23.28 -6.40
C LEU A 105 14.66 21.91 -6.76
N LYS A 106 14.54 21.65 -8.06
CA LYS A 106 14.00 20.38 -8.61
C LYS A 106 15.10 19.34 -8.78
N CYS A 107 14.78 18.08 -8.49
CA CYS A 107 15.74 16.97 -8.56
C CYS A 107 16.33 16.82 -9.98
N THR A 108 15.50 17.03 -11.00
CA THR A 108 15.85 16.92 -12.43
C THR A 108 16.83 17.98 -12.92
N ASN A 109 17.11 19.02 -12.13
CA ASN A 109 18.17 19.97 -12.44
C ASN A 109 19.56 19.32 -12.39
N CYS A 110 19.70 18.19 -11.68
CA CYS A 110 20.96 17.44 -11.57
C CYS A 110 20.80 15.97 -11.95
N HIS A 111 19.77 15.30 -11.45
CA HIS A 111 19.51 13.90 -11.74
C HIS A 111 18.88 13.73 -13.13
N GLN A 112 19.56 12.97 -13.98
CA GLN A 112 19.13 12.70 -15.36
C GLN A 112 18.46 11.33 -15.45
N VAL A 113 18.17 10.89 -16.67
CA VAL A 113 17.59 9.55 -16.92
C VAL A 113 18.58 8.40 -16.71
N GLU A 114 19.88 8.70 -16.70
CA GLU A 114 20.96 7.75 -16.47
C GLU A 114 21.98 8.33 -15.47
N ASN A 115 22.76 7.44 -14.84
CA ASN A 115 23.84 7.84 -13.96
C ASN A 115 24.83 8.77 -14.69
N THR A 116 25.13 9.92 -14.10
CA THR A 116 26.19 10.78 -14.64
C THR A 116 27.55 10.08 -14.44
N PRO A 117 28.40 9.94 -15.47
CA PRO A 117 29.68 9.23 -15.35
C PRO A 117 30.62 9.90 -14.34
N GLY A 118 31.33 9.09 -13.55
CA GLY A 118 32.35 9.54 -12.60
C GLY A 118 32.02 9.27 -11.13
N LEU A 119 33.07 9.29 -10.31
CA LEU A 119 32.99 8.94 -8.89
C LEU A 119 32.00 9.85 -8.15
N ASN A 120 30.99 9.25 -7.52
CA ASN A 120 29.98 9.94 -6.71
C ASN A 120 29.16 11.01 -7.46
N MET A 121 29.13 10.97 -8.79
CA MET A 121 28.32 11.89 -9.60
C MET A 121 26.82 11.61 -9.46
N PRO A 122 25.94 12.58 -9.77
CA PRO A 122 24.50 12.43 -9.57
C PRO A 122 23.95 11.16 -10.22
N PRO A 123 23.23 10.32 -9.45
CA PRO A 123 22.54 9.17 -10.03
C PRO A 123 21.40 9.59 -10.96
N GLY A 124 20.94 8.67 -11.79
CA GLY A 124 19.84 8.93 -12.71
C GLY A 124 18.95 7.73 -12.98
N ALA A 125 17.67 8.04 -13.20
CA ALA A 125 16.58 7.16 -13.64
C ALA A 125 15.44 8.04 -14.20
N GLU A 126 14.62 7.51 -15.11
CA GLU A 126 13.59 8.28 -15.85
C GLU A 126 12.63 9.08 -14.95
N GLU A 127 12.26 8.55 -13.80
CA GLU A 127 11.36 9.20 -12.83
C GLU A 127 12.05 9.40 -11.47
N TRP A 128 13.16 10.14 -11.42
CA TRP A 128 13.89 10.38 -10.18
C TRP A 128 13.10 11.22 -9.16
N HIS A 129 12.59 10.56 -8.11
CA HIS A 129 11.82 11.23 -7.05
C HIS A 129 11.90 10.49 -5.70
N LEU A 130 11.51 11.20 -4.63
CA LEU A 130 11.28 10.62 -3.31
C LEU A 130 9.78 10.31 -3.14
N PRO A 131 9.36 9.56 -2.11
CA PRO A 131 7.98 9.64 -1.68
C PRO A 131 7.59 11.10 -1.36
N PRO A 132 6.32 11.50 -1.54
CA PRO A 132 5.93 12.90 -1.35
C PRO A 132 5.98 13.32 0.14
N ALA A 133 6.02 14.63 0.40
CA ALA A 133 6.16 15.16 1.77
C ALA A 133 5.00 14.81 2.72
N ASP A 134 3.81 14.59 2.17
CA ASP A 134 2.59 14.17 2.88
C ASP A 134 2.50 12.64 3.05
N MET A 135 3.34 11.87 2.36
CA MET A 135 3.48 10.42 2.50
C MET A 135 4.93 9.98 2.34
N LYS A 136 5.73 10.16 3.40
CA LYS A 136 7.19 9.99 3.34
C LYS A 136 7.67 8.55 3.18
N MET A 137 6.84 7.56 3.55
CA MET A 137 7.21 6.15 3.67
C MET A 137 8.58 5.99 4.37
N VAL A 138 8.68 6.36 5.65
CA VAL A 138 9.97 6.42 6.36
C VAL A 138 10.53 5.02 6.61
N PHE A 139 11.80 4.80 6.27
CA PHE A 139 12.54 3.58 6.62
C PHE A 139 13.55 3.86 7.73
N GLU A 140 14.22 5.00 7.68
CA GLU A 140 15.24 5.40 8.64
C GLU A 140 14.74 5.27 10.10
N GLY A 141 15.48 4.51 10.90
CA GLY A 141 15.19 4.29 12.32
C GLY A 141 14.01 3.36 12.63
N LYS A 142 13.32 2.81 11.62
CA LYS A 142 12.24 1.83 11.83
C LYS A 142 12.79 0.47 12.17
N THR A 143 12.18 -0.20 13.14
CA THR A 143 12.43 -1.62 13.39
C THR A 143 11.82 -2.50 12.30
N PRO A 144 12.19 -3.79 12.19
CA PRO A 144 11.53 -4.70 11.25
C PRO A 144 10.01 -4.75 11.44
N TYR A 145 9.55 -4.84 12.69
CA TYR A 145 8.11 -4.85 13.00
C TYR A 145 7.41 -3.57 12.55
N GLU A 146 8.00 -2.41 12.84
CA GLU A 146 7.41 -1.12 12.50
C GLU A 146 7.35 -0.92 11.00
N LEU A 147 8.42 -1.29 10.27
CA LEU A 147 8.46 -1.15 8.82
C LEU A 147 7.46 -2.09 8.13
N ALA A 148 7.40 -3.36 8.54
CA ALA A 148 6.43 -4.32 8.02
C ALA A 148 4.99 -3.81 8.24
N LYS A 149 4.71 -3.31 9.45
CA LYS A 149 3.40 -2.75 9.80
C LYS A 149 3.07 -1.51 8.95
N GLN A 150 4.04 -0.63 8.73
CA GLN A 150 3.88 0.56 7.88
C GLN A 150 3.58 0.19 6.42
N MET A 151 4.32 -0.78 5.86
CA MET A 151 4.11 -1.27 4.49
C MET A 151 2.70 -1.84 4.28
N LYS A 152 2.11 -2.46 5.30
CA LYS A 152 0.75 -3.02 5.23
C LYS A 152 -0.37 -1.99 5.38
N ASP A 153 -0.06 -0.76 5.81
CA ASP A 153 -1.06 0.27 6.06
C ASP A 153 -1.14 1.26 4.88
N PRO A 154 -2.23 1.25 4.09
CA PRO A 154 -2.43 2.20 3.00
C PRO A 154 -2.30 3.67 3.41
N LYS A 155 -2.57 3.99 4.67
CA LYS A 155 -2.44 5.36 5.21
C LYS A 155 -0.99 5.78 5.45
N GLN A 156 -0.04 4.86 5.34
CA GLN A 156 1.37 5.10 5.60
C GLN A 156 2.31 4.64 4.46
N ASN A 157 1.77 3.97 3.43
CA ASN A 157 2.53 3.44 2.30
C ASN A 157 2.21 4.12 0.94
N GLY A 158 1.43 5.20 0.95
CA GLY A 158 0.97 5.89 -0.27
C GLY A 158 -0.27 5.30 -0.91
N GLY A 159 -1.17 4.72 -0.12
CA GLY A 159 -2.43 4.15 -0.61
C GLY A 159 -2.25 2.87 -1.40
N LYS A 160 -1.07 2.24 -1.33
CA LYS A 160 -0.71 1.05 -2.08
C LYS A 160 -1.30 -0.20 -1.44
N SER A 161 -1.82 -1.09 -2.27
CA SER A 161 -2.03 -2.50 -1.89
C SER A 161 -0.68 -3.22 -1.77
N LEU A 162 -0.66 -4.43 -1.21
CA LEU A 162 0.58 -5.23 -1.18
C LEU A 162 1.06 -5.58 -2.59
N GLN A 163 0.14 -5.85 -3.52
CA GLN A 163 0.48 -6.09 -4.92
C GLN A 163 1.07 -4.84 -5.58
N ASP A 164 0.59 -3.64 -5.26
CA ASP A 164 1.20 -2.40 -5.75
C ASP A 164 2.63 -2.19 -5.22
N LEU A 165 2.95 -2.73 -4.03
CA LEU A 165 4.32 -2.73 -3.53
C LEU A 165 5.22 -3.64 -4.37
N ILE A 166 4.73 -4.81 -4.80
CA ILE A 166 5.48 -5.70 -5.72
C ILE A 166 5.75 -4.98 -7.04
N GLU A 167 4.74 -4.31 -7.62
CA GLU A 167 4.93 -3.55 -8.86
C GLU A 167 5.90 -2.38 -8.67
N HIS A 168 5.86 -1.71 -7.52
CA HIS A 168 6.84 -0.67 -7.19
C HIS A 168 8.28 -1.18 -7.19
N MET A 169 8.53 -2.40 -6.70
CA MET A 169 9.88 -3.00 -6.69
C MET A 169 10.46 -3.22 -8.09
N LYS A 170 9.62 -3.26 -9.14
CA LYS A 170 10.07 -3.47 -10.52
C LYS A 170 10.47 -2.19 -11.24
N THR A 171 10.18 -1.03 -10.66
CA THR A 171 10.47 0.27 -11.29
C THR A 171 11.96 0.49 -11.44
N ASP A 172 12.37 1.22 -12.47
CA ASP A 172 13.78 1.51 -12.73
C ASP A 172 14.40 2.34 -11.60
N LEU A 173 13.60 3.20 -10.94
CA LEU A 173 14.02 3.93 -9.75
C LEU A 173 14.42 3.01 -8.59
N VAL A 174 13.73 1.88 -8.40
CA VAL A 174 14.11 0.90 -7.37
C VAL A 174 15.30 0.06 -7.84
N LYS A 175 15.28 -0.40 -9.09
CA LYS A 175 16.37 -1.21 -9.66
C LYS A 175 17.71 -0.47 -9.69
N TRP A 176 17.69 0.86 -9.81
CA TRP A 176 18.87 1.71 -9.68
C TRP A 176 19.69 1.40 -8.42
N GLY A 177 19.06 0.92 -7.33
CA GLY A 177 19.77 0.50 -6.13
C GLY A 177 20.88 -0.53 -6.40
N TRP A 178 20.72 -1.39 -7.42
CA TRP A 178 21.71 -2.40 -7.82
C TRP A 178 22.66 -1.93 -8.93
N GLU A 179 22.40 -0.76 -9.52
CA GLU A 179 23.26 -0.12 -10.52
C GLU A 179 23.52 1.35 -10.13
N PRO A 180 24.13 1.62 -8.95
CA PRO A 180 24.11 2.95 -8.33
C PRO A 180 25.11 3.95 -8.93
N GLY A 181 25.84 3.57 -9.98
CA GLY A 181 26.96 4.32 -10.53
C GLY A 181 28.24 4.21 -9.69
N ASP A 182 29.28 4.92 -10.12
CA ASP A 182 30.63 4.77 -9.58
C ASP A 182 30.75 5.24 -8.12
N GLY A 183 31.42 4.44 -7.29
CA GLY A 183 31.78 4.79 -5.92
C GLY A 183 30.73 4.49 -4.84
N ARG A 184 29.64 3.79 -5.19
CA ARG A 184 28.56 3.43 -4.26
C ARG A 184 28.47 1.92 -4.08
N THR A 185 28.17 1.48 -2.86
CA THR A 185 27.87 0.07 -2.58
C THR A 185 26.46 -0.31 -3.04
N THR A 186 26.31 -1.56 -3.45
CA THR A 186 25.01 -2.19 -3.72
C THR A 186 24.40 -2.77 -2.45
N PRO A 187 23.09 -3.07 -2.44
CA PRO A 187 22.43 -3.72 -1.30
C PRO A 187 23.06 -5.09 -0.98
N PRO A 188 22.89 -5.61 0.25
CA PRO A 188 23.54 -6.85 0.71
C PRO A 188 22.99 -8.13 0.07
N MET A 189 22.07 -8.02 -0.89
CA MET A 189 21.35 -9.11 -1.54
C MET A 189 21.17 -8.75 -3.01
N SER A 190 21.19 -9.74 -3.90
CA SER A 190 20.91 -9.51 -5.34
C SER A 190 19.49 -9.01 -5.58
N TYR A 191 19.24 -8.30 -6.68
CA TYR A 191 17.90 -7.80 -7.01
C TYR A 191 16.88 -8.94 -7.11
N THR A 192 17.23 -10.02 -7.80
CA THR A 192 16.33 -11.18 -7.99
C THR A 192 15.97 -11.82 -6.66
N GLU A 193 16.96 -12.09 -5.81
CA GLU A 193 16.72 -12.67 -4.48
C GLU A 193 15.87 -11.74 -3.60
N PHE A 194 16.13 -10.42 -3.66
CA PHE A 194 15.34 -9.43 -2.92
C PHE A 194 13.89 -9.41 -3.39
N TYR A 195 13.66 -9.34 -4.69
CA TYR A 195 12.33 -9.32 -5.28
C TYR A 195 11.55 -10.59 -4.94
N ASP A 196 12.16 -11.76 -5.12
CA ASP A 196 11.53 -13.05 -4.85
C ASP A 196 11.22 -13.22 -3.36
N THR A 197 12.13 -12.82 -2.47
CA THR A 197 11.92 -12.87 -1.01
C THR A 197 10.84 -11.87 -0.56
N PHE A 198 10.79 -10.68 -1.16
CA PHE A 198 9.75 -9.68 -0.85
C PHE A 198 8.38 -10.17 -1.31
N LYS A 199 8.32 -10.80 -2.49
CA LYS A 199 7.12 -11.44 -3.01
C LYS A 199 6.69 -12.60 -2.11
N GLU A 200 7.62 -13.45 -1.68
CA GLU A 200 7.35 -14.55 -0.74
C GLU A 200 6.68 -14.02 0.53
N TRP A 201 7.22 -12.95 1.15
CA TRP A 201 6.61 -12.32 2.32
C TRP A 201 5.15 -11.94 2.07
N ILE A 202 4.84 -11.32 0.92
CA ILE A 202 3.49 -10.89 0.57
C ILE A 202 2.56 -12.07 0.28
N ASP A 203 3.01 -13.04 -0.52
CA ASP A 203 2.24 -14.24 -0.88
C ASP A 203 1.88 -15.08 0.35
N THR A 204 2.77 -15.06 1.36
CA THR A 204 2.58 -15.68 2.68
C THR A 204 1.93 -14.71 3.68
N GLY A 205 1.03 -13.83 3.21
CA GLY A 205 0.14 -13.02 4.06
C GLY A 205 0.80 -11.83 4.77
N ALA A 206 2.04 -11.49 4.39
CA ALA A 206 2.80 -10.38 4.93
C ALA A 206 2.84 -10.41 6.47
N ALA A 207 3.21 -11.54 7.07
CA ALA A 207 3.24 -11.67 8.52
C ALA A 207 4.18 -10.62 9.13
N LEU A 208 3.79 -10.07 10.28
CA LEU A 208 4.64 -9.12 11.00
C LEU A 208 5.71 -9.90 11.76
N PRO A 209 7.00 -9.50 11.70
CA PRO A 209 8.04 -10.05 12.56
C PRO A 209 7.71 -9.92 14.05
N ASP A 210 8.52 -10.52 14.92
CA ASP A 210 8.40 -10.25 16.37
C ASP A 210 8.60 -8.76 16.65
N LYS A 211 7.83 -8.21 17.60
CA LYS A 211 7.92 -6.78 17.99
C LYS A 211 9.30 -6.37 18.50
N ASN A 212 10.07 -7.34 18.99
CA ASN A 212 11.39 -7.14 19.57
C ASN A 212 12.52 -7.52 18.59
N ALA A 213 12.20 -7.98 17.37
CA ALA A 213 13.20 -8.23 16.35
C ALA A 213 13.99 -6.95 16.02
N ARG A 214 15.28 -7.11 15.73
CA ARG A 214 16.23 -6.03 15.44
C ARG A 214 16.97 -6.32 14.14
#